data_AF-A0A915BUC9-F1
#
_entry.id   AF-A0A915BUC9-F1
#
_cell.length_a   1.000
_cell.length_b   1.000
_cell.length_c   1.000
_cell.angle_alpha   90.00
_cell.angle_beta   90.00
_cell.angle_gamma   90.00
#
_symmetry.space_group_name_H-M   'P 1'
#
loop_
_entity.id
_entity.type
_entity.pdbx_description
1 polymer ?
#
loop_
_entity_poly.entity_id
_entity_poly.type
_entity_poly.pdbx_seq_one_letter_code
_entity_poly.pdbx_strand_id
1 'polypeptide(L)'
;YSLLPYWYTLFYEHTLTGKPVMRPLWAEFPDDENAYDEEREWLVGAGLLVRPVMEPDVTSISLYLPGRRNVVWYEWATNKPKPAPGAIYVDSPLEAVPRFQRSGTIIPTWERVRRASTLMRHDPITLYIATNFKDDFANGTIYMDDGESFEYQKGEYLYWGFTYKKVSDQLFTITAKNLDPNGKMETESYIEKIVIRGVRYYPKNAHIYLD
;
A
#
# COMPACT_ATOMS: atom_id res chain seq x y z
N TYR A 1 -5.07 -5.86 11.59
CA TYR A 1 -5.27 -4.49 12.11
C TYR A 1 -4.31 -3.48 11.50
N SER A 2 -3.01 -3.75 11.33
CA SER A 2 -2.07 -2.70 10.88
C SER A 2 -2.40 -2.05 9.53
N LEU A 3 -2.98 -2.79 8.59
CA LEU A 3 -3.41 -2.28 7.28
C LEU A 3 -4.74 -1.50 7.31
N LEU A 4 -5.37 -1.28 8.47
CA LEU A 4 -6.67 -0.60 8.54
C LEU A 4 -6.69 0.79 7.86
N PRO A 5 -5.67 1.65 7.98
CA PRO A 5 -5.65 2.93 7.25
C PRO A 5 -5.75 2.74 5.75
N TYR A 6 -5.05 1.73 5.20
CA TYR A 6 -5.10 1.42 3.78
C TYR A 6 -6.48 0.89 3.37
N TRP A 7 -7.04 -0.06 4.12
CA TRP A 7 -8.39 -0.59 3.86
C TRP A 7 -9.43 0.53 3.90
N TYR A 8 -9.40 1.38 4.92
CA TYR A 8 -10.37 2.46 5.10
C TYR A 8 -10.28 3.50 3.97
N THR A 9 -9.05 3.81 3.54
CA THR A 9 -8.82 4.66 2.37
C THR A 9 -9.41 4.06 1.10
N LEU A 10 -9.24 2.76 0.87
CA LEU A 10 -9.83 2.09 -0.29
C LEU A 10 -11.36 2.07 -0.26
N PHE A 11 -11.97 1.94 0.92
CA PHE A 11 -13.43 2.05 1.06
C PHE A 11 -13.92 3.46 0.72
N TYR A 12 -13.22 4.50 1.17
CA TYR A 12 -13.52 5.87 0.77
C TYR A 12 -13.39 6.05 -0.76
N GLU A 13 -12.26 5.64 -1.36
CA GLU A 13 -12.05 5.72 -2.80
C GLU A 13 -13.09 4.92 -3.61
N HIS A 14 -13.61 3.81 -3.06
CA HIS A 14 -14.71 3.05 -3.63
C HIS A 14 -15.98 3.90 -3.71
N THR A 15 -16.32 4.67 -2.68
CA THR A 15 -17.51 5.55 -2.71
C THR A 15 -17.41 6.63 -3.79
N LEU A 16 -16.19 7.06 -4.14
CA LEU A 16 -15.96 8.09 -5.16
C LEU A 16 -15.93 7.52 -6.58
N THR A 17 -15.34 6.34 -6.76
CA THR A 17 -14.96 5.83 -8.09
C THR A 17 -15.68 4.54 -8.49
N GLY A 18 -16.32 3.85 -7.54
CA GLY A 18 -16.88 2.52 -7.72
C GLY A 18 -15.85 1.40 -7.86
N LYS A 19 -14.54 1.70 -7.85
CA LYS A 19 -13.49 0.66 -7.96
C LYS A 19 -13.57 -0.32 -6.78
N PRO A 20 -13.58 -1.64 -7.01
CA PRO A 20 -13.61 -2.61 -5.92
C PRO A 20 -12.41 -2.46 -4.98
N VAL A 21 -12.65 -2.68 -3.69
CA VAL A 21 -11.59 -2.69 -2.66
C VAL A 21 -10.69 -3.91 -2.85
N MET A 22 -11.28 -5.08 -3.05
CA MET A 22 -10.59 -6.28 -3.50
C MET A 22 -10.80 -6.45 -5.00
N ARG A 23 -9.72 -6.64 -5.77
CA ARG A 23 -9.76 -6.64 -7.24
C ARG A 23 -9.19 -7.95 -7.79
N PRO A 24 -9.86 -8.58 -8.77
CA PRO A 24 -9.24 -9.65 -9.53
C PRO A 24 -8.09 -9.07 -10.37
N LEU A 25 -7.12 -9.91 -10.73
CA LEU A 25 -5.91 -9.42 -11.40
C LEU A 25 -6.21 -8.79 -12.76
N TRP A 26 -7.06 -9.41 -13.57
CA TRP A 26 -7.46 -8.91 -14.89
C TRP A 26 -8.07 -7.50 -14.86
N ALA A 27 -8.70 -7.10 -13.76
CA ALA A 27 -9.30 -5.77 -13.64
C ALA A 27 -8.25 -4.66 -13.48
N GLU A 28 -7.10 -4.98 -12.87
CA GLU A 28 -5.99 -4.04 -12.70
C GLU A 28 -4.92 -4.20 -13.79
N PHE A 29 -4.83 -5.39 -14.39
CA PHE A 29 -3.86 -5.76 -15.42
C PHE A 29 -4.57 -6.32 -16.67
N PRO A 30 -5.37 -5.50 -17.38
CA PRO A 30 -6.14 -5.95 -18.54
C PRO A 30 -5.28 -6.31 -19.75
N ASP A 31 -3.99 -5.94 -19.76
CA ASP A 31 -3.05 -6.29 -20.85
C ASP A 31 -2.23 -7.56 -20.54
N ASP A 32 -2.52 -8.24 -19.43
CA ASP A 32 -1.80 -9.44 -18.97
C ASP A 32 -2.72 -10.66 -19.07
N GLU A 33 -2.72 -11.33 -20.22
CA GLU A 33 -3.62 -12.46 -20.50
C GLU A 33 -3.46 -13.62 -19.51
N ASN A 34 -2.26 -13.82 -18.94
CA ASN A 34 -2.04 -14.87 -17.94
C ASN A 34 -2.78 -14.58 -16.61
N ALA A 35 -3.20 -13.33 -16.40
CA ALA A 35 -3.92 -12.90 -15.20
C ALA A 35 -5.45 -13.11 -15.29
N TYR A 36 -5.96 -13.58 -16.45
CA TYR A 36 -7.40 -13.69 -16.69
C TYR A 36 -8.05 -14.83 -15.92
N ASP A 37 -7.41 -15.99 -15.92
CA ASP A 37 -7.93 -17.22 -15.30
C ASP A 37 -7.42 -17.41 -13.85
N GLU A 38 -6.71 -16.42 -13.30
CA GLU A 38 -6.20 -16.51 -11.94
C GLU A 38 -7.24 -16.03 -10.92
N GLU A 39 -7.75 -16.99 -10.15
CA GLU A 39 -8.83 -16.79 -9.17
C GLU A 39 -8.38 -17.04 -7.72
N ARG A 40 -7.15 -17.54 -7.53
CA ARG A 40 -6.65 -17.96 -6.19
C ARG A 40 -5.92 -16.85 -5.47
N GLU A 41 -5.56 -15.79 -6.18
CA GLU A 41 -4.96 -14.57 -5.66
C GLU A 41 -5.70 -13.34 -6.15
N TRP A 42 -5.57 -12.27 -5.38
CA TRP A 42 -6.26 -11.02 -5.67
C TRP A 42 -5.45 -9.84 -5.17
N LEU A 43 -5.86 -8.65 -5.62
CA LEU A 43 -5.33 -7.41 -5.10
C LEU A 43 -6.22 -6.84 -4.01
N VAL A 44 -5.59 -6.19 -3.03
CA VAL A 44 -6.24 -5.21 -2.16
C VAL A 44 -5.82 -3.83 -2.65
N GLY A 45 -6.78 -3.09 -3.19
CA GLY A 45 -6.53 -1.89 -3.97
C GLY A 45 -5.66 -2.17 -5.18
N ALA A 46 -4.81 -1.20 -5.55
CA ALA A 46 -3.77 -1.40 -6.58
C ALA A 46 -2.40 -1.77 -5.99
N GLY A 47 -2.29 -1.80 -4.65
CA GLY A 47 -1.00 -1.76 -3.95
C GLY A 47 -0.55 -3.09 -3.34
N LEU A 48 -1.47 -3.99 -3.01
CA LEU A 48 -1.13 -5.28 -2.40
C LEU A 48 -1.66 -6.43 -3.23
N LEU A 49 -0.82 -7.44 -3.48
CA LEU A 49 -1.20 -8.75 -3.99
C LEU A 49 -1.18 -9.75 -2.84
N VAL A 50 -2.20 -10.61 -2.76
CA VAL A 50 -2.37 -11.61 -1.70
C VAL A 50 -2.72 -12.96 -2.31
N ARG A 51 -2.02 -14.02 -1.89
CA ARG A 51 -2.34 -15.41 -2.20
C ARG A 51 -2.42 -16.20 -0.89
N PRO A 52 -3.62 -16.49 -0.35
CA PRO A 52 -3.76 -17.41 0.77
C PRO A 52 -3.38 -18.84 0.35
N VAL A 53 -2.94 -19.64 1.31
CA VAL A 53 -2.83 -21.10 1.13
C VAL A 53 -4.21 -21.71 1.32
N MET A 54 -4.71 -22.43 0.32
CA MET A 54 -6.05 -23.05 0.35
C MET A 54 -5.98 -24.58 0.27
N GLU A 55 -4.79 -25.11 0.02
CA GLU A 55 -4.49 -26.52 -0.15
C GLU A 55 -3.97 -27.12 1.17
N PRO A 56 -4.39 -28.35 1.53
CA PRO A 56 -3.92 -29.00 2.76
C PRO A 56 -2.44 -29.40 2.67
N ASP A 57 -1.74 -29.30 3.79
CA ASP A 57 -0.37 -29.82 4.02
C ASP A 57 0.72 -29.32 3.04
N VAL A 58 0.51 -28.16 2.42
CA VAL A 58 1.54 -27.52 1.57
C VAL A 58 2.40 -26.54 2.37
N THR A 59 3.70 -26.54 2.08
CA THR A 59 4.68 -25.60 2.68
C THR A 59 5.25 -24.61 1.67
N SER A 60 4.88 -24.75 0.40
CA SER A 60 5.18 -23.82 -0.69
C SER A 60 4.04 -23.80 -1.67
N ILE A 61 3.73 -22.61 -2.20
CA ILE A 61 2.69 -22.42 -3.21
C ILE A 61 3.23 -21.68 -4.43
N SER A 62 2.59 -21.92 -5.57
CA SER A 62 2.75 -21.10 -6.77
C SER A 62 1.84 -19.87 -6.66
N LEU A 63 2.41 -18.70 -7.00
CA LEU A 63 1.73 -17.42 -7.15
C LEU A 63 2.18 -16.76 -8.45
N TYR A 64 1.27 -16.04 -9.10
CA TYR A 64 1.59 -15.26 -10.29
C TYR A 64 1.90 -13.81 -9.89
N LEU A 65 2.93 -13.21 -10.49
CA LEU A 65 3.22 -11.80 -10.31
C LEU A 65 2.73 -11.05 -11.55
N PRO A 66 1.57 -10.37 -11.49
CA PRO A 66 0.99 -9.75 -12.67
C PRO A 66 1.66 -8.42 -13.03
N GLY A 67 1.48 -8.02 -14.28
CA GLY A 67 1.94 -6.75 -14.83
C GLY A 67 3.10 -6.86 -15.82
N ARG A 68 3.49 -5.73 -16.39
CA ARG A 68 4.56 -5.68 -17.39
C ARG A 68 5.95 -5.75 -16.74
N ARG A 69 6.99 -5.88 -17.57
CA ARG A 69 8.41 -5.97 -17.15
C ARG A 69 8.94 -4.79 -16.32
N ASN A 70 8.20 -3.68 -16.28
CA ASN A 70 8.49 -2.51 -15.47
C ASN A 70 7.74 -2.50 -14.12
N VAL A 71 7.16 -3.62 -13.71
CA VAL A 71 6.54 -3.80 -12.40
C VAL A 71 7.44 -4.71 -11.56
N VAL A 72 7.68 -4.28 -10.31
CA VAL A 72 8.36 -5.07 -9.29
C VAL A 72 7.39 -5.28 -8.14
N TRP A 73 7.40 -6.46 -7.55
CA TRP A 73 6.63 -6.80 -6.37
C TRP A 73 7.57 -7.01 -5.20
N TYR A 74 7.37 -6.27 -4.12
CA TYR A 74 8.17 -6.39 -2.91
C TYR A 74 7.45 -7.30 -1.92
N GLU A 75 8.06 -8.44 -1.60
CA GLU A 75 7.53 -9.34 -0.58
C GLU A 75 7.40 -8.61 0.76
N TRP A 76 6.21 -8.59 1.35
CA TRP A 76 5.95 -7.75 2.53
C TRP A 76 6.80 -8.14 3.74
N ALA A 77 7.04 -9.44 3.93
CA ALA A 77 7.75 -9.96 5.10
C ALA A 77 9.26 -9.66 5.03
N THR A 78 9.87 -9.81 3.85
CA THR A 78 11.33 -9.74 3.68
C THR A 78 11.80 -8.46 2.98
N ASN A 79 10.88 -7.69 2.41
CA ASN A 79 11.13 -6.56 1.51
C ASN A 79 11.87 -6.93 0.21
N LYS A 80 12.04 -8.24 -0.09
CA LYS A 80 12.77 -8.67 -1.28
C LYS A 80 11.98 -8.36 -2.56
N PRO A 81 12.61 -7.77 -3.58
CA PRO A 81 11.96 -7.52 -4.87
C PRO A 81 11.82 -8.81 -5.68
N LYS A 82 10.72 -8.93 -6.42
CA LYS A 82 10.43 -9.98 -7.39
C LYS A 82 9.89 -9.31 -8.68
N PRO A 83 10.51 -9.55 -9.84
CA PRO A 83 10.06 -8.95 -11.09
C PRO A 83 8.78 -9.60 -11.61
N ALA A 84 7.91 -8.81 -12.24
CA ALA A 84 6.79 -9.29 -13.05
C ALA A 84 7.15 -9.24 -14.57
N PRO A 85 6.35 -9.87 -15.45
CA PRO A 85 5.36 -10.90 -15.13
C PRO A 85 6.03 -12.24 -14.82
N GLY A 86 5.35 -13.11 -14.07
CA GLY A 86 5.74 -14.52 -14.01
C GLY A 86 5.28 -15.26 -12.76
N ALA A 87 5.17 -16.57 -12.89
CA ALA A 87 4.92 -17.45 -11.76
C ALA A 87 6.19 -17.61 -10.91
N ILE A 88 6.02 -17.57 -9.60
CA ILE A 88 7.07 -17.87 -8.62
C ILE A 88 6.57 -18.89 -7.61
N TYR A 89 7.52 -19.60 -7.00
CA TYR A 89 7.26 -20.39 -5.79
C TYR A 89 7.65 -19.57 -4.57
N VAL A 90 6.79 -19.58 -3.57
CA VAL A 90 6.99 -18.87 -2.30
C VAL A 90 6.86 -19.84 -1.14
N ASP A 91 7.74 -19.72 -0.15
CA ASP A 91 7.61 -20.46 1.10
C ASP A 91 6.36 -19.95 1.82
N SER A 92 5.49 -20.87 2.22
CA SER A 92 4.22 -20.58 2.88
C SER A 92 4.05 -21.47 4.10
N PRO A 93 4.86 -21.26 5.16
CA PRO A 93 4.65 -21.95 6.43
C PRO A 93 3.29 -21.57 7.01
N LEU A 94 2.77 -22.39 7.93
CA LEU A 94 1.42 -22.24 8.48
C LEU A 94 1.15 -20.85 9.07
N GLU A 95 2.19 -20.19 9.58
CA GLU A 95 2.12 -18.89 10.24
C GLU A 95 2.12 -17.69 9.28
N ALA A 96 2.24 -17.91 7.97
CA ALA A 96 2.43 -16.84 6.99
C ALA A 96 1.46 -16.93 5.81
N VAL A 97 0.86 -15.78 5.49
CA VAL A 97 0.14 -15.58 4.23
C VAL A 97 1.01 -14.77 3.28
N PRO A 98 1.36 -15.33 2.10
CA PRO A 98 2.07 -14.62 1.04
C PRO A 98 1.36 -13.34 0.63
N ARG A 99 2.12 -12.24 0.67
CA ARG A 99 1.63 -10.91 0.30
C ARG A 99 2.76 -10.04 -0.22
N PHE A 100 2.48 -9.29 -1.27
CA PHE A 100 3.45 -8.48 -1.99
C PHE A 100 2.92 -7.06 -2.18
N GLN A 101 3.80 -6.07 -2.02
CA GLN A 101 3.49 -4.68 -2.36
C GLN A 101 3.96 -4.36 -3.78
N ARG A 102 3.10 -3.75 -4.58
CA ARG A 102 3.43 -3.30 -5.94
C ARG A 102 4.40 -2.12 -5.90
N SER A 103 5.40 -2.13 -6.76
CA SER A 103 6.31 -1.02 -7.01
C SER A 103 5.57 0.24 -7.42
N GLY A 104 6.03 1.39 -6.97
CA GLY A 104 5.42 2.70 -7.24
C GLY A 104 4.29 3.07 -6.28
N THR A 105 4.06 2.30 -5.21
CA THR A 105 2.97 2.55 -4.25
C THR A 105 3.48 2.92 -2.87
N ILE A 106 2.68 3.70 -2.14
CA ILE A 106 2.85 4.04 -0.73
C ILE A 106 1.64 3.51 0.04
N ILE A 107 1.89 2.73 1.08
CA ILE A 107 0.83 2.12 1.91
C ILE A 107 0.95 2.67 3.34
N PRO A 108 -0.08 3.38 3.85
CA PRO A 108 -0.14 3.79 5.24
C PRO A 108 -0.57 2.64 6.15
N THR A 109 0.06 2.53 7.31
CA THR A 109 -0.28 1.52 8.33
C THR A 109 -0.27 2.09 9.74
N TRP A 110 -0.99 1.43 10.64
CA TRP A 110 -0.91 1.63 12.09
C TRP A 110 -0.19 0.44 12.73
N GLU A 111 1.08 0.61 13.07
CA GLU A 111 1.92 -0.50 13.56
C GLU A 111 1.73 -0.78 15.06
N ARG A 112 1.13 0.13 15.82
CA ARG A 112 0.87 -0.08 17.24
C ARG A 112 -0.23 -1.13 17.41
N VAL A 113 0.09 -2.19 18.16
CA VAL A 113 -0.86 -3.28 18.42
C VAL A 113 -1.89 -2.81 19.45
N ARG A 114 -3.16 -2.80 19.05
CA ARG A 114 -4.31 -2.47 19.90
C ARG A 114 -5.33 -3.59 19.88
N ARG A 115 -6.28 -3.54 20.83
CA ARG A 115 -7.34 -4.55 20.99
C ARG A 115 -8.56 -4.30 20.11
N ALA A 116 -8.74 -3.08 19.60
CA ALA A 116 -9.87 -2.66 18.78
C ALA A 116 -9.47 -1.50 17.87
N SER A 117 -10.17 -1.32 16.75
CA SER A 117 -9.91 -0.21 15.80
C SER A 117 -10.14 1.17 16.42
N THR A 118 -11.13 1.31 17.31
CA THR A 118 -11.40 2.57 18.02
C THR A 118 -10.21 3.03 18.86
N LEU A 119 -9.43 2.10 19.41
CA LEU A 119 -8.20 2.39 20.16
C LEU A 119 -7.01 2.75 19.26
N MET A 120 -7.14 2.64 17.94
CA MET A 120 -6.11 2.95 16.95
C MET A 120 -6.32 4.31 16.28
N ARG A 121 -7.47 4.98 16.50
CA ARG A 121 -7.88 6.21 15.78
C ARG A 121 -6.82 7.33 15.82
N HIS A 122 -6.06 7.41 16.91
CA HIS A 122 -5.00 8.40 17.14
C HIS A 122 -3.60 7.79 17.13
N ASP A 123 -3.45 6.52 16.72
CA ASP A 123 -2.12 5.94 16.59
C ASP A 123 -1.37 6.60 15.41
N PRO A 124 -0.03 6.70 15.53
CA PRO A 124 0.78 7.28 14.48
C PRO A 124 0.87 6.34 13.27
N ILE A 125 1.14 6.97 12.14
CA ILE A 125 1.17 6.33 10.83
C ILE A 125 2.59 5.92 10.49
N THR A 126 2.74 4.71 9.96
CA THR A 126 3.94 4.27 9.23
C THR A 126 3.65 4.27 7.73
N LEU A 127 4.53 4.86 6.92
CA LEU A 127 4.44 4.81 5.46
C LEU A 127 5.40 3.76 4.89
N TYR A 128 4.85 2.76 4.19
CA TYR A 128 5.62 1.81 3.40
C TYR A 128 5.68 2.23 1.93
N ILE A 129 6.82 2.76 1.52
CA ILE A 129 7.10 3.26 0.18
C ILE A 129 7.81 2.15 -0.61
N ALA A 130 7.17 1.60 -1.64
CA ALA A 130 7.81 0.72 -2.61
C ALA A 130 8.18 1.53 -3.84
N THR A 131 9.46 1.74 -4.12
CA THR A 131 9.87 2.49 -5.31
C THR A 131 9.42 1.79 -6.59
N ASN A 132 9.19 2.56 -7.65
CA ASN A 132 8.93 2.01 -8.98
C ASN A 132 10.19 1.34 -9.57
N PHE A 133 10.07 0.72 -10.75
CA PHE A 133 11.19 0.04 -11.42
C PHE A 133 12.41 0.93 -11.72
N LYS A 134 12.21 2.26 -11.83
CA LYS A 134 13.30 3.23 -12.03
C LYS A 134 13.89 3.75 -10.73
N ASP A 135 13.38 3.29 -9.59
CA ASP A 135 13.72 3.73 -8.24
C ASP A 135 13.47 5.24 -8.01
N ASP A 136 12.59 5.87 -8.80
CA ASP A 136 12.44 7.33 -8.87
C ASP A 136 11.08 7.86 -8.42
N PHE A 137 10.09 6.99 -8.21
CA PHE A 137 8.74 7.42 -7.90
C PHE A 137 7.96 6.39 -7.09
N ALA A 138 7.11 6.88 -6.18
CA ALA A 138 5.98 6.14 -5.62
C ALA A 138 4.91 7.12 -5.11
N ASN A 139 3.64 6.70 -5.07
CA ASN A 139 2.56 7.50 -4.50
C ASN A 139 1.56 6.66 -3.71
N GLY A 140 0.78 7.32 -2.87
CA GLY A 140 -0.32 6.70 -2.15
C GLY A 140 -1.14 7.74 -1.42
N THR A 141 -2.22 7.29 -0.82
CA THR A 141 -3.24 8.15 -0.22
C THR A 141 -3.57 7.66 1.19
N ILE A 142 -4.10 8.57 2.01
CA ILE A 142 -4.74 8.24 3.27
C ILE A 142 -6.01 9.07 3.42
N TYR A 143 -7.10 8.40 3.80
CA TYR A 143 -8.34 9.03 4.22
C TYR A 143 -8.58 8.73 5.72
N MET A 144 -9.00 9.74 6.47
CA MET A 144 -9.44 9.58 7.86
C MET A 144 -10.63 10.50 8.13
N ASP A 145 -11.61 10.03 8.88
CA ASP A 145 -12.71 10.77 9.48
C ASP A 145 -12.98 10.20 10.90
N ASP A 146 -14.14 10.50 11.48
CA ASP A 146 -14.52 9.91 12.77
C ASP A 146 -14.91 8.42 12.68
N GLY A 147 -15.08 7.85 11.49
CA GLY A 147 -15.37 6.45 11.27
C GLY A 147 -16.78 5.98 11.67
N GLU A 148 -17.68 6.89 12.06
CA GLU A 148 -18.99 6.53 12.62
C GLU A 148 -20.16 7.40 12.17
N SER A 149 -19.94 8.70 11.96
CA SER A 149 -21.01 9.65 11.69
C SER A 149 -21.11 10.02 10.20
N PHE A 150 -22.06 10.89 9.87
CA PHE A 150 -22.18 11.51 8.54
C PHE A 150 -21.49 12.87 8.45
N GLU A 151 -20.69 13.27 9.43
CA GLU A 151 -20.02 14.58 9.43
C GLU A 151 -19.00 14.72 8.28
N TYR A 152 -18.54 13.61 7.69
CA TYR A 152 -17.76 13.64 6.45
C TYR A 152 -18.48 14.38 5.31
N GLN A 153 -19.83 14.37 5.28
CA GLN A 153 -20.63 15.11 4.30
C GLN A 153 -20.53 16.63 4.47
N LYS A 154 -20.08 17.10 5.64
CA LYS A 154 -19.85 18.51 5.98
C LYS A 154 -18.36 18.90 5.98
N GLY A 155 -17.51 18.01 5.48
CA GLY A 155 -16.06 18.22 5.40
C GLY A 155 -15.26 17.74 6.61
N GLU A 156 -15.86 17.06 7.59
CA GLU A 156 -15.13 16.54 8.77
C GLU A 156 -14.36 15.26 8.43
N TYR A 157 -13.40 15.37 7.53
CA TYR A 157 -12.44 14.33 7.15
C TYR A 157 -11.13 14.97 6.68
N LEU A 158 -10.11 14.14 6.48
CA LEU A 158 -8.89 14.49 5.76
C LEU A 158 -8.67 13.47 4.64
N TYR A 159 -8.20 13.94 3.49
CA TYR A 159 -7.78 13.10 2.38
C TYR A 159 -6.46 13.59 1.82
N TRP A 160 -5.38 12.87 2.10
CA TRP A 160 -4.02 13.31 1.81
C TRP A 160 -3.30 12.35 0.87
N GLY A 161 -2.49 12.92 -0.02
CA GLY A 161 -1.64 12.21 -0.95
C GLY A 161 -0.19 12.35 -0.56
N PHE A 162 0.55 11.24 -0.64
CA PHE A 162 1.99 11.18 -0.45
C PHE A 162 2.67 10.90 -1.77
N THR A 163 3.79 11.58 -2.02
CA THR A 163 4.61 11.35 -3.21
C THR A 163 6.07 11.22 -2.81
N TYR A 164 6.66 10.07 -3.13
CA TYR A 164 8.11 9.88 -3.17
C TYR A 164 8.60 10.19 -4.58
N LYS A 165 9.62 11.02 -4.72
CA LYS A 165 10.18 11.40 -6.02
C LYS A 165 11.69 11.63 -5.96
N LYS A 166 12.42 11.14 -6.96
CA LYS A 166 13.82 11.53 -7.21
C LYS A 166 13.86 12.92 -7.84
N VAL A 167 14.57 13.85 -7.19
CA VAL A 167 14.78 15.22 -7.67
C VAL A 167 16.12 15.35 -8.40
N SER A 168 17.15 14.67 -7.89
CA SER A 168 18.47 14.55 -8.52
C SER A 168 19.11 13.21 -8.14
N ASP A 169 20.33 12.92 -8.61
CA ASP A 169 20.97 11.63 -8.37
C ASP A 169 21.12 11.23 -6.90
N GLN A 170 21.19 12.20 -6.00
CA GLN A 170 21.37 11.98 -4.57
C GLN A 170 20.27 12.61 -3.72
N LEU A 171 19.25 13.20 -4.34
CA LEU A 171 18.17 13.88 -3.64
C LEU A 171 16.82 13.24 -3.99
N PHE A 172 16.14 12.80 -2.94
CA PHE A 172 14.78 12.28 -3.01
C PHE A 172 13.92 13.06 -2.03
N THR A 173 12.67 13.31 -2.42
CA THR A 173 11.70 14.04 -1.60
C THR A 173 10.49 13.16 -1.33
N ILE A 174 9.97 13.28 -0.11
CA ILE A 174 8.65 12.75 0.26
C ILE A 174 7.80 13.95 0.60
N THR A 175 6.76 14.19 -0.19
CA THR A 175 5.85 15.31 0.02
C THR A 175 4.46 14.81 0.34
N ALA A 176 3.75 15.55 1.19
CA ALA A 176 2.36 15.34 1.51
C ALA A 176 1.54 16.49 0.94
N LYS A 177 0.33 16.21 0.45
CA LYS A 177 -0.58 17.23 -0.10
C LYS A 177 -2.01 16.90 0.28
N ASN A 178 -2.77 17.88 0.77
CA ASN A 178 -4.22 17.76 0.87
C ASN A 178 -4.83 17.61 -0.54
N LEU A 179 -5.49 16.48 -0.79
CA LEU A 179 -6.11 16.17 -2.08
C LEU A 179 -7.55 16.67 -2.20
N ASP A 180 -8.22 16.92 -1.07
CA ASP A 180 -9.54 17.53 -1.03
C ASP A 180 -9.56 18.71 -0.04
N PRO A 181 -9.46 19.95 -0.53
CA PRO A 181 -9.49 21.15 0.31
C PRO A 181 -10.78 21.33 1.13
N ASN A 182 -11.87 20.59 0.82
CA ASN A 182 -13.09 20.63 1.63
C ASN A 182 -12.96 19.82 2.93
N GLY A 183 -12.03 18.85 2.97
CA GLY A 183 -11.68 18.11 4.17
C GLY A 183 -10.90 19.01 5.14
N LYS A 184 -11.50 19.30 6.29
CA LYS A 184 -10.99 20.24 7.30
C LYS A 184 -10.76 19.60 8.67
N MET A 185 -10.84 18.27 8.77
CA MET A 185 -10.59 17.58 10.03
C MET A 185 -9.13 17.74 10.45
N GLU A 186 -8.93 18.06 11.73
CA GLU A 186 -7.62 17.99 12.39
C GLU A 186 -7.42 16.61 13.05
N THR A 187 -6.18 16.16 13.15
CA THR A 187 -5.85 14.88 13.79
C THR A 187 -4.60 14.98 14.65
N GLU A 188 -4.58 14.24 15.75
CA GLU A 188 -3.39 14.04 16.58
C GLU A 188 -2.43 12.99 15.99
N SER A 189 -2.89 12.21 14.99
CA SER A 189 -2.03 11.26 14.29
C SER A 189 -0.95 11.98 13.49
N TYR A 190 0.27 11.47 13.57
CA TYR A 190 1.42 11.97 12.82
C TYR A 190 2.16 10.81 12.13
N ILE A 191 3.02 11.13 11.16
CA ILE A 191 3.89 10.13 10.53
C ILE A 191 5.09 9.88 11.47
N GLU A 192 5.14 8.73 12.11
CA GLU A 192 6.23 8.36 13.04
C GLU A 192 7.37 7.62 12.34
N LYS A 193 7.05 6.92 11.23
CA LYS A 193 8.02 6.06 10.55
C LYS A 193 7.78 6.04 9.04
N ILE A 194 8.88 6.01 8.29
CA ILE A 194 8.88 5.80 6.84
C ILE A 194 9.81 4.63 6.54
N VAL A 195 9.32 3.68 5.74
CA VAL A 195 10.09 2.53 5.26
C VAL A 195 10.14 2.60 3.74
N ILE A 196 11.34 2.69 3.17
CA ILE A 196 11.53 2.76 1.72
C ILE A 196 12.13 1.44 1.22
N ARG A 197 11.40 0.74 0.35
CA ARG A 197 11.80 -0.52 -0.29
C ARG A 197 12.32 -0.22 -1.70
N GLY A 198 13.38 -0.92 -2.11
CA GLY A 198 13.97 -0.75 -3.45
C GLY A 198 15.05 0.31 -3.55
N VAL A 199 15.49 0.90 -2.42
CA VAL A 199 16.62 1.84 -2.45
C VAL A 199 17.94 1.13 -2.76
N ARG A 200 18.73 1.69 -3.68
CA ARG A 200 20.08 1.19 -4.00
C ARG A 200 21.11 1.57 -2.95
N TYR A 201 20.90 2.71 -2.29
CA TYR A 201 21.82 3.29 -1.33
C TYR A 201 21.05 3.72 -0.08
N TYR A 202 21.68 3.55 1.07
CA TYR A 202 21.15 4.07 2.32
C TYR A 202 21.28 5.60 2.37
N PRO A 203 20.24 6.33 2.80
CA PRO A 203 20.34 7.76 2.99
C PRO A 203 21.34 8.07 4.11
N LYS A 204 22.21 9.05 3.88
CA LYS A 204 23.16 9.54 4.89
C LYS A 204 22.56 10.62 5.79
N ASN A 205 21.66 11.42 5.22
CA ASN A 205 21.01 12.55 5.87
C ASN A 205 19.52 12.53 5.54
N ALA A 206 18.71 13.07 6.45
CA ALA A 206 17.31 13.37 6.23
C ALA A 206 17.01 14.75 6.80
N HIS A 207 16.25 15.55 6.06
CA HIS A 207 15.78 16.87 6.48
C HIS A 207 14.26 16.86 6.46
N ILE A 208 13.67 17.35 7.55
CA ILE A 208 12.22 17.48 7.69
C ILE A 208 11.91 18.96 7.68
N TYR A 209 11.01 19.36 6.78
CA TYR A 209 10.46 20.70 6.70
C TYR A 209 9.02 20.60 7.16
N LEU A 210 8.68 21.35 8.21
CA LEU A 210 7.32 21.54 8.67
C LEU A 210 6.95 22.96 8.25
N ASP A 211 5.84 23.10 7.53
CA ASP A 211 5.28 24.41 7.16
C ASP A 211 4.71 25.12 8.40
#